data_AF-A0AAW7QRJ9-F1
#
_entry.id   AF-A0AAW7QRJ9-F1
#
_cell.length_a   1.000
_cell.length_b   1.000
_cell.length_c   1.000
_cell.angle_alpha   90.00
_cell.angle_beta   90.00
_cell.angle_gamma   90.00
#
_symmetry.space_group_name_H-M   'P 1'
#
loop_
_entity.id
_entity.type
_entity.pdbx_description
1 polymer ?
#
loop_
_entity_poly.entity_id
_entity_poly.type
_entity_poly.pdbx_seq_one_letter_code
_entity_poly.pdbx_strand_id
1 'polypeptide(L)'
;MQQLQLWLLRIPDSNEDDQRRGRIIIVLALLMSGLALLSIPLVFAVTPQLAFTLLLINVTGVLVYTIVIVLCRTGWVQAGGLLFIITVTTLTMTILFLAERDDPTRYATPFFLVFTILITGMILPPAWTWFALFLNTTGLLAGWWTTGQLLFFKQPEGTLQIAALFLQVGSALFTFVGGSVTNAALREARRLREEARQSANQLAALNATLEAQVAQRTAALQQALRDLEQRAAEQARLLAENEQQRQVIRELSVPVLPVRTTTLVMPLIGALDTARLADMQRQALAQIEHTGARELLIDVTGVPVIDTQVAKGVIQLVEAARLMGTHVTLVGIRPEVAQTLVTLGIDLRGIRTFSTLQAALNSEKR
;
A
#
# COMPACT_ATOMS: atom_id res chain seq x y z
N MET A 1 3.82 -6.92 43.69
CA MET A 1 2.45 -7.47 43.50
C MET A 1 2.13 -7.80 42.05
N GLN A 2 2.38 -6.92 41.06
CA GLN A 2 2.02 -7.16 39.65
C GLN A 2 2.65 -8.43 39.03
N GLN A 3 3.93 -8.71 39.29
CA GLN A 3 4.57 -9.93 38.76
C GLN A 3 3.98 -11.23 39.33
N LEU A 4 3.55 -11.22 40.59
CA LEU A 4 2.93 -12.38 41.22
C LEU A 4 1.52 -12.63 40.66
N GLN A 5 0.75 -11.56 40.40
CA GLN A 5 -0.56 -11.66 39.73
C GLN A 5 -0.46 -12.18 38.30
N LEU A 6 0.50 -11.66 37.52
CA LEU A 6 0.77 -12.11 36.16
C LEU A 6 1.23 -13.58 36.13
N TRP A 7 2.08 -13.97 37.08
CA TRP A 7 2.50 -15.36 37.22
C TRP A 7 1.33 -16.26 37.61
N LEU A 8 0.46 -15.82 38.53
CA LEU A 8 -0.67 -16.60 39.04
C LEU A 8 -1.74 -16.87 37.97
N LEU A 9 -2.00 -15.89 37.11
CA LEU A 9 -3.09 -15.93 36.13
C LEU A 9 -2.66 -16.43 34.73
N ARG A 10 -1.38 -16.80 34.55
CA ARG A 10 -0.89 -17.37 33.30
C ARG A 10 -1.25 -18.85 33.22
N ILE A 11 -2.07 -19.20 32.24
CA ILE A 11 -2.52 -20.58 31.99
C ILE A 11 -1.84 -21.07 30.71
N PRO A 12 -1.10 -22.19 30.75
CA PRO A 12 -0.45 -22.76 29.58
C PRO A 12 -1.48 -23.56 28.76
N ASP A 13 -2.39 -22.85 28.11
CA ASP A 13 -3.33 -23.45 27.15
C ASP A 13 -3.36 -22.61 25.87
N SER A 14 -3.56 -23.27 24.73
CA SER A 14 -3.73 -22.62 23.43
C SER A 14 -5.14 -22.08 23.21
N ASN A 15 -6.13 -22.62 23.93
CA ASN A 15 -7.52 -22.22 23.82
C ASN A 15 -7.84 -21.00 24.71
N GLU A 16 -8.28 -19.89 24.11
CA GLU A 16 -8.68 -18.68 24.84
C GLU A 16 -9.80 -18.93 25.86
N ASP A 17 -10.70 -19.88 25.61
CA ASP A 17 -11.80 -20.18 26.53
C ASP A 17 -11.31 -20.88 27.79
N ASP A 18 -10.34 -21.77 27.69
CA ASP A 18 -9.76 -22.47 28.83
C ASP A 18 -8.87 -21.53 29.65
N GLN A 19 -8.14 -20.62 28.98
CA GLN A 19 -7.44 -19.52 29.66
C GLN A 19 -8.41 -18.59 30.41
N ARG A 20 -9.57 -18.27 29.84
CA ARG A 20 -10.59 -17.45 30.52
C ARG A 20 -11.16 -18.19 31.74
N ARG A 21 -11.62 -19.43 31.56
CA ARG A 21 -12.24 -20.22 32.62
C ARG A 21 -11.27 -20.52 33.75
N GLY A 22 -10.05 -20.93 33.45
CA GLY A 22 -9.08 -21.24 34.48
C GLY A 22 -8.68 -20.00 35.30
N ARG A 23 -8.64 -18.79 34.70
CA ARG A 23 -8.41 -17.55 35.46
C ARG A 23 -9.56 -17.30 36.44
N ILE A 24 -10.81 -17.49 35.99
CA ILE A 24 -11.99 -17.38 36.85
C ILE A 24 -11.92 -18.42 37.97
N ILE A 25 -11.56 -19.67 37.68
CA ILE A 25 -11.42 -20.75 38.69
C ILE A 25 -10.37 -20.37 39.73
N ILE A 26 -9.18 -19.90 39.32
CA ILE A 26 -8.12 -19.49 40.26
C ILE A 26 -8.60 -18.35 41.16
N VAL A 27 -9.27 -17.34 40.60
CA VAL A 27 -9.81 -16.22 41.38
C VAL A 27 -10.87 -16.70 42.37
N LEU A 28 -11.80 -17.57 41.95
CA LEU A 28 -12.82 -18.14 42.83
C LEU A 28 -12.21 -19.04 43.91
N ALA A 29 -11.20 -19.86 43.59
CA ALA A 29 -10.48 -20.71 44.53
C ALA A 29 -9.74 -19.90 45.60
N LEU A 30 -9.09 -18.80 45.22
CA LEU A 30 -8.49 -17.86 46.16
C LEU A 30 -9.54 -17.18 47.04
N LEU A 31 -10.65 -16.73 46.45
CA LEU A 31 -11.73 -16.07 47.17
C LEU A 31 -12.39 -17.02 48.18
N MET A 32 -12.67 -18.28 47.79
CA MET A 32 -13.18 -19.31 48.68
C MET A 32 -12.18 -19.67 49.77
N SER A 33 -10.88 -19.75 49.46
CA SER A 33 -9.84 -19.99 50.47
C SER A 33 -9.76 -18.84 51.48
N GLY A 34 -9.86 -17.59 51.02
CA GLY A 34 -9.89 -16.41 51.87
C GLY A 34 -11.12 -16.38 52.79
N LEU A 35 -12.30 -16.67 52.25
CA LEU A 35 -13.54 -16.78 53.02
C LEU A 35 -13.47 -17.91 54.06
N ALA A 36 -12.92 -19.07 53.69
CA ALA A 36 -12.72 -20.19 54.61
C ALA A 36 -11.84 -19.78 55.80
N LEU A 37 -10.69 -19.12 55.55
CA LEU A 37 -9.80 -18.62 56.59
C LEU A 37 -10.46 -17.55 57.47
N LEU A 38 -11.21 -16.63 56.87
CA LEU A 38 -11.93 -15.57 57.58
C LEU A 38 -13.06 -16.13 58.47
N SER A 39 -13.62 -17.28 58.11
CA SER A 39 -14.68 -17.92 58.90
C SER A 39 -14.16 -18.56 60.21
N ILE A 40 -12.85 -18.85 60.32
CA ILE A 40 -12.29 -19.59 61.46
C ILE A 40 -12.54 -18.87 62.80
N PRO A 41 -12.22 -17.58 63.00
CA PRO A 41 -12.47 -16.90 64.27
C PRO A 41 -13.96 -16.86 64.64
N LEU A 42 -14.83 -16.72 63.63
CA LEU A 42 -16.28 -16.68 63.82
C LEU A 42 -16.81 -18.03 64.32
N VAL A 43 -16.32 -19.13 63.76
CA VAL A 43 -16.68 -20.49 64.18
C VAL A 43 -16.33 -20.74 65.65
N PHE A 44 -15.14 -20.30 66.10
CA PHE A 44 -14.73 -20.40 67.50
C PHE A 44 -15.57 -19.52 68.44
N ALA A 45 -16.05 -18.36 67.95
CA ALA A 45 -16.86 -17.44 68.74
C ALA A 45 -18.33 -17.90 68.90
N VAL A 46 -18.93 -18.49 67.87
CA VAL A 46 -20.37 -18.81 67.83
C VAL A 46 -20.65 -20.24 68.27
N THR A 47 -19.83 -21.22 67.87
CA THR A 47 -20.07 -22.65 68.12
C THR A 47 -18.81 -23.37 68.62
N PRO A 48 -18.35 -23.11 69.86
CA PRO A 48 -17.10 -23.69 70.39
C PRO A 48 -17.08 -25.23 70.38
N GLN A 49 -18.24 -25.88 70.55
CA GLN A 49 -18.37 -27.34 70.62
C GLN A 49 -18.06 -28.02 69.28
N LEU A 50 -18.33 -27.35 68.15
CA LEU A 50 -18.09 -27.85 66.79
C LEU A 50 -16.85 -27.22 66.14
N ALA A 51 -16.13 -26.35 66.85
CA ALA A 51 -15.07 -25.53 66.28
C ALA A 51 -13.93 -26.36 65.68
N PHE A 52 -13.54 -27.46 66.32
CA PHE A 52 -12.48 -28.34 65.81
C PHE A 52 -12.89 -29.05 64.50
N THR A 53 -14.11 -29.56 64.42
CA THR A 53 -14.64 -30.22 63.22
C THR A 53 -14.73 -29.23 62.05
N LEU A 54 -15.28 -28.04 62.30
CA LEU A 54 -15.40 -26.98 61.29
C LEU A 54 -14.04 -26.42 60.87
N LEU A 55 -13.06 -26.37 61.76
CA LEU A 55 -11.68 -26.03 61.43
C LEU A 55 -11.07 -27.06 60.45
N LEU A 56 -11.21 -28.36 60.74
CA LEU A 56 -10.70 -29.43 59.88
C LEU A 56 -11.31 -29.36 58.47
N ILE A 57 -12.61 -29.09 58.40
CA ILE A 57 -13.34 -28.91 57.13
C ILE A 57 -12.79 -27.71 56.34
N ASN A 58 -12.61 -26.56 56.99
CA ASN A 58 -12.07 -25.36 56.33
C ASN A 58 -10.63 -25.57 55.84
N VAL A 59 -9.76 -26.19 56.65
CA VAL A 59 -8.38 -26.51 56.26
C VAL A 59 -8.36 -27.46 55.07
N THR A 60 -9.18 -28.50 55.10
CA THR A 60 -9.31 -29.44 53.98
C THR A 60 -9.78 -28.72 52.71
N GLY A 61 -10.76 -27.82 52.82
CA GLY A 61 -11.23 -26.99 51.71
C GLY A 61 -10.11 -26.13 51.09
N VAL A 62 -9.32 -25.44 51.91
CA VAL A 62 -8.18 -24.62 51.46
C VAL A 62 -7.12 -25.48 50.75
N LEU A 63 -6.83 -26.67 51.27
CA LEU A 63 -5.90 -27.60 50.62
C LEU A 63 -6.43 -28.05 49.24
N VAL A 64 -7.71 -28.39 49.14
CA VAL A 64 -8.31 -28.78 47.86
C VAL A 64 -8.35 -27.61 46.87
N TYR A 65 -8.67 -26.40 47.30
CA TYR A 65 -8.59 -25.22 46.43
C TYR A 65 -7.17 -24.91 45.97
N THR A 66 -6.16 -25.22 46.79
CA THR A 66 -4.75 -25.14 46.37
C THR A 66 -4.47 -26.14 45.25
N ILE A 67 -4.97 -27.38 45.36
CA ILE A 67 -4.87 -28.39 44.29
C ILE A 67 -5.60 -27.92 43.03
N VAL A 68 -6.79 -27.33 43.15
CA VAL A 68 -7.54 -26.75 42.02
C VAL A 68 -6.70 -25.68 41.29
N ILE A 69 -6.02 -24.79 42.03
CA ILE A 69 -5.15 -23.77 41.45
C ILE A 69 -3.99 -24.44 40.70
N VAL A 70 -3.35 -25.46 41.28
CA VAL A 70 -2.27 -26.21 40.64
C VAL A 70 -2.75 -26.91 39.36
N LEU A 71 -3.94 -27.53 39.37
CA LEU A 71 -4.53 -28.15 38.18
C LEU A 71 -4.77 -27.13 37.06
N CYS A 72 -5.33 -25.96 37.38
CA CYS A 72 -5.55 -24.91 36.37
C CYS A 72 -4.22 -24.38 35.81
N ARG A 73 -3.19 -24.26 36.65
CA ARG A 73 -1.85 -23.84 36.22
C ARG A 73 -1.11 -24.85 35.36
N THR A 74 -1.45 -26.13 35.48
CA THR A 74 -0.85 -27.21 34.66
C THR A 74 -1.62 -27.45 33.36
N GLY A 75 -2.65 -26.64 33.07
CA GLY A 75 -3.49 -26.75 31.87
C GLY A 75 -4.71 -27.66 32.04
N TRP A 76 -4.87 -28.32 33.18
CA TRP A 76 -6.01 -29.21 33.47
C TRP A 76 -7.23 -28.43 33.97
N VAL A 77 -7.67 -27.42 33.21
CA VAL A 77 -8.70 -26.45 33.61
C VAL A 77 -10.04 -27.11 33.90
N GLN A 78 -10.50 -28.03 33.05
CA GLN A 78 -11.77 -28.72 33.25
C GLN A 78 -11.76 -29.60 34.50
N ALA A 79 -10.67 -30.32 34.75
CA ALA A 79 -10.52 -31.14 35.97
C ALA A 79 -10.49 -30.27 37.23
N GLY A 80 -9.77 -29.13 37.18
CA GLY A 80 -9.78 -28.14 38.25
C GLY A 80 -11.18 -27.58 38.53
N GLY A 81 -11.95 -27.27 37.48
CA GLY A 81 -13.33 -26.80 37.60
C GLY A 81 -14.27 -27.84 38.20
N LEU A 82 -14.16 -29.12 37.80
CA LEU A 82 -14.96 -30.19 38.38
C LEU A 82 -14.63 -30.42 39.85
N LEU A 83 -13.33 -30.48 40.19
CA LEU A 83 -12.89 -30.62 41.58
C LEU A 83 -13.40 -29.44 42.42
N PHE A 84 -13.37 -28.22 41.89
CA PHE A 84 -13.93 -27.04 42.54
C PHE A 84 -15.43 -27.22 42.85
N ILE A 85 -16.25 -27.58 41.87
CA ILE A 85 -17.70 -27.76 42.06
C ILE A 85 -18.00 -28.88 43.05
N ILE A 86 -17.32 -30.02 42.95
CA ILE A 86 -17.47 -31.14 43.88
C ILE A 86 -17.14 -30.68 45.30
N THR A 87 -16.06 -29.92 45.47
CA THR A 87 -15.61 -29.41 46.78
C THR A 87 -16.63 -28.46 47.38
N VAL A 88 -17.10 -27.44 46.64
CA VAL A 88 -18.09 -26.48 47.14
C VAL A 88 -19.41 -27.18 47.47
N THR A 89 -19.85 -28.10 46.62
CA THR A 89 -21.10 -28.87 46.82
C THR A 89 -21.00 -29.73 48.07
N THR A 90 -19.89 -30.47 48.24
CA THR A 90 -19.64 -31.30 49.42
C THR A 90 -19.57 -30.46 50.69
N LEU A 91 -18.83 -29.35 50.65
CA LEU A 91 -18.71 -28.43 51.79
C LEU A 91 -20.05 -27.85 52.22
N THR A 92 -20.91 -27.51 51.25
CA THR A 92 -22.26 -27.02 51.49
C THR A 92 -23.16 -28.13 52.05
N MET A 93 -23.04 -29.36 51.55
CA MET A 93 -23.76 -30.53 52.06
C MET A 93 -23.43 -30.85 53.52
N THR A 94 -22.19 -30.61 53.97
CA THR A 94 -21.79 -30.87 55.36
C THR A 94 -22.65 -30.13 56.38
N ILE A 95 -23.22 -28.97 56.02
CA ILE A 95 -24.16 -28.21 56.87
C ILE A 95 -25.38 -29.06 57.26
N LEU A 96 -25.90 -29.87 56.32
CA LEU A 96 -27.05 -30.73 56.53
C LEU A 96 -26.79 -31.81 57.61
N PHE A 97 -25.54 -32.28 57.71
CA PHE A 97 -25.13 -33.32 58.64
C PHE A 97 -24.73 -32.78 60.01
N LEU A 98 -24.18 -31.56 60.08
CA LEU A 98 -23.66 -30.97 61.32
C LEU A 98 -24.70 -30.15 62.09
N ALA A 99 -25.68 -29.53 61.43
CA ALA A 99 -26.71 -28.76 62.10
C ALA A 99 -27.60 -29.65 62.98
N GLU A 100 -28.29 -29.14 63.99
CA GLU A 100 -29.17 -29.93 64.87
C GLU A 100 -30.52 -30.27 64.20
N ARG A 101 -31.27 -31.25 64.74
CA ARG A 101 -32.47 -31.83 64.08
C ARG A 101 -33.55 -30.79 63.73
N ASP A 102 -33.74 -29.80 64.57
CA ASP A 102 -34.75 -28.74 64.41
C ASP A 102 -34.13 -27.38 64.02
N ASP A 103 -32.85 -27.36 63.63
CA ASP A 103 -32.16 -26.14 63.23
C ASP A 103 -32.65 -25.66 61.85
N PRO A 104 -33.13 -24.40 61.72
CA PRO A 104 -33.54 -23.81 60.45
C PRO A 104 -32.49 -23.91 59.33
N THR A 105 -31.20 -23.97 59.69
CA THR A 105 -30.09 -24.05 58.72
C THR A 105 -30.09 -25.33 57.89
N ARG A 106 -30.64 -26.45 58.40
CA ARG A 106 -30.82 -27.70 57.63
C ARG A 106 -31.76 -27.53 56.45
N TYR A 107 -32.79 -26.69 56.60
CA TYR A 107 -33.77 -26.41 55.54
C TYR A 107 -33.28 -25.37 54.54
N ALA A 108 -32.24 -24.60 54.89
CA ALA A 108 -31.62 -23.61 54.03
C ALA A 108 -30.57 -24.20 53.06
N THR A 109 -29.98 -25.36 53.38
CA THR A 109 -28.92 -25.99 52.56
C THR A 109 -29.26 -26.12 51.06
N PRO A 110 -30.47 -26.57 50.65
CA PRO A 110 -30.84 -26.66 49.24
C PRO A 110 -30.80 -25.31 48.50
N PHE A 111 -31.00 -24.19 49.19
CA PHE A 111 -30.93 -22.85 48.59
C PHE A 111 -29.48 -22.44 48.32
N PHE A 112 -28.53 -22.77 49.21
CA PHE A 112 -27.12 -22.47 48.99
C PHE A 112 -26.51 -23.23 47.80
N LEU A 113 -27.04 -24.41 47.48
CA LEU A 113 -26.63 -25.16 46.30
C LEU A 113 -26.94 -24.48 44.96
N VAL A 114 -27.82 -23.49 44.94
CA VAL A 114 -28.03 -22.67 43.74
C VAL A 114 -26.72 -21.97 43.33
N PHE A 115 -25.90 -21.55 44.30
CA PHE A 115 -24.60 -20.94 43.99
C PHE A 115 -23.66 -21.90 43.27
N THR A 116 -23.70 -23.21 43.55
CA THR A 116 -22.85 -24.18 42.85
C THR A 116 -23.24 -24.30 41.37
N ILE A 117 -24.54 -24.22 41.08
CA ILE A 117 -25.08 -24.21 39.72
C ILE A 117 -24.64 -22.94 38.98
N LEU A 118 -24.80 -21.77 39.61
CA LEU A 118 -24.40 -20.49 39.02
C LEU A 118 -22.90 -20.43 38.73
N ILE A 119 -22.08 -20.86 39.71
CA ILE A 119 -20.63 -20.90 39.54
C ILE A 119 -20.25 -21.86 38.40
N THR A 120 -20.91 -23.02 38.28
CA THR A 120 -20.67 -23.99 37.20
C THR A 120 -20.79 -23.33 35.82
N GLY A 121 -21.78 -22.48 35.59
CA GLY A 121 -21.95 -21.78 34.31
C GLY A 121 -20.84 -20.76 34.00
N MET A 122 -20.11 -20.30 35.02
CA MET A 122 -18.98 -19.38 34.85
C MET A 122 -17.66 -20.12 34.57
N ILE A 123 -17.47 -21.30 35.17
CA ILE A 123 -16.18 -22.00 35.17
C ILE A 123 -16.11 -23.23 34.27
N LEU A 124 -17.26 -23.80 33.89
CA LEU A 124 -17.34 -25.01 33.06
C LEU A 124 -18.20 -24.77 31.80
N PRO A 125 -18.09 -25.64 30.77
CA PRO A 125 -19.01 -25.63 29.65
C PRO A 125 -20.49 -25.78 30.10
N PRO A 126 -21.46 -25.18 29.39
CA PRO A 126 -22.87 -25.20 29.79
C PRO A 126 -23.44 -26.61 30.06
N ALA A 127 -23.00 -27.62 29.31
CA ALA A 127 -23.45 -29.00 29.51
C ALA A 127 -23.18 -29.53 30.93
N TRP A 128 -22.14 -29.04 31.60
CA TRP A 128 -21.80 -29.45 32.97
C TRP A 128 -22.71 -28.85 34.04
N THR A 129 -23.55 -27.88 33.71
CA THR A 129 -24.60 -27.39 34.61
C THR A 129 -25.56 -28.51 35.00
N TRP A 130 -25.85 -29.45 34.09
CA TRP A 130 -26.68 -30.62 34.38
C TRP A 130 -26.00 -31.60 35.33
N PHE A 131 -24.67 -31.75 35.23
CA PHE A 131 -23.90 -32.54 36.19
C PHE A 131 -23.95 -31.92 37.59
N ALA A 132 -23.81 -30.59 37.71
CA ALA A 132 -23.92 -29.90 38.99
C ALA A 132 -25.33 -30.08 39.60
N LEU A 133 -26.40 -29.96 38.79
CA LEU A 133 -27.76 -30.22 39.23
C LEU A 133 -27.94 -31.67 39.70
N PHE A 134 -27.41 -32.64 38.95
CA PHE A 134 -27.46 -34.05 39.31
C PHE A 134 -26.72 -34.35 40.62
N LEU A 135 -25.52 -33.78 40.79
CA LEU A 135 -24.72 -33.91 42.01
C LEU A 135 -25.46 -33.32 43.22
N ASN A 136 -26.02 -32.12 43.07
CA ASN A 136 -26.78 -31.44 44.11
C ASN A 136 -28.04 -32.23 44.51
N THR A 137 -28.85 -32.65 43.54
CA THR A 137 -30.11 -33.37 43.79
C THR A 137 -29.88 -34.75 44.40
N THR A 138 -28.89 -35.50 43.89
CA THR A 138 -28.52 -36.80 44.46
C THR A 138 -27.96 -36.65 45.87
N GLY A 139 -27.10 -35.65 46.11
CA GLY A 139 -26.55 -35.35 47.42
C GLY A 139 -27.62 -34.97 48.44
N LEU A 140 -28.60 -34.15 48.04
CA LEU A 140 -29.74 -33.78 48.88
C LEU A 140 -30.62 -34.98 49.23
N LEU A 141 -30.97 -35.81 48.25
CA LEU A 141 -31.80 -37.01 48.48
C LEU A 141 -31.10 -37.98 49.43
N ALA A 142 -29.80 -38.22 49.24
CA ALA A 142 -29.00 -39.05 50.15
C ALA A 142 -28.92 -38.42 51.55
N GLY A 143 -28.65 -37.11 51.64
CA GLY A 143 -28.60 -36.37 52.88
C GLY A 143 -29.91 -36.46 53.67
N TRP A 144 -31.04 -36.14 53.04
CA TRP A 144 -32.37 -36.26 53.67
C TRP A 144 -32.72 -37.68 54.09
N TRP A 145 -32.30 -38.68 53.31
CA TRP A 145 -32.47 -40.07 53.69
C TRP A 145 -31.69 -40.42 54.96
N THR A 146 -30.42 -40.03 55.02
CA THR A 146 -29.55 -40.30 56.18
C THR A 146 -29.94 -39.51 57.44
N THR A 147 -30.42 -38.28 57.31
CA THR A 147 -30.81 -37.44 58.45
C THR A 147 -32.25 -37.69 58.90
N GLY A 148 -32.99 -38.58 58.22
CA GLY A 148 -34.38 -38.91 58.53
C GLY A 148 -35.36 -37.78 58.19
N GLN A 149 -34.99 -36.88 57.27
CA GLN A 149 -35.77 -35.71 56.83
C GLN A 149 -36.54 -35.98 55.53
N LEU A 150 -37.04 -37.20 55.28
CA LEU A 150 -37.71 -37.53 54.02
C LEU A 150 -38.91 -36.59 53.74
N LEU A 151 -38.63 -35.58 52.89
CA LEU A 151 -39.38 -34.61 52.08
C LEU A 151 -40.87 -34.25 52.33
N PHE A 152 -41.68 -34.97 53.11
CA PHE A 152 -43.13 -34.89 52.89
C PHE A 152 -44.04 -34.86 54.13
N PHE A 153 -43.52 -34.85 55.36
CA PHE A 153 -44.38 -35.15 56.52
C PHE A 153 -44.67 -34.00 57.50
N LYS A 154 -43.94 -32.88 57.47
CA LYS A 154 -44.22 -31.72 58.33
C LYS A 154 -44.32 -30.42 57.51
N GLN A 155 -45.50 -29.80 57.50
CA GLN A 155 -45.66 -28.44 57.00
C GLN A 155 -45.30 -27.44 58.11
N PRO A 156 -44.58 -26.33 57.79
CA PRO A 156 -44.32 -25.77 56.45
C PRO A 156 -42.98 -26.14 55.79
N GLU A 157 -42.11 -26.91 56.45
CA GLU A 157 -40.73 -27.19 56.02
C GLU A 157 -40.63 -27.92 54.67
N GLY A 158 -41.54 -28.87 54.41
CA GLY A 158 -41.59 -29.58 53.12
C GLY A 158 -41.85 -28.65 51.93
N THR A 159 -42.65 -27.59 52.11
CA THR A 159 -42.92 -26.60 51.05
C THR A 159 -41.66 -25.82 50.67
N LEU A 160 -40.82 -25.45 51.64
CA LEU A 160 -39.56 -24.75 51.41
C LEU A 160 -38.54 -25.63 50.67
N GLN A 161 -38.44 -26.92 51.02
CA GLN A 161 -37.56 -27.86 50.34
C GLN A 161 -37.97 -28.09 48.89
N ILE A 162 -39.28 -28.23 48.62
CA ILE A 162 -39.82 -28.34 47.26
C ILE A 162 -39.49 -27.06 46.48
N ALA A 163 -39.75 -25.88 47.05
CA ALA A 163 -39.42 -24.60 46.42
C ALA A 163 -37.92 -24.50 46.07
N ALA A 164 -37.04 -24.98 46.93
CA ALA A 164 -35.59 -24.97 46.67
C ALA A 164 -35.16 -25.94 45.56
N LEU A 165 -35.80 -27.11 45.44
CA LEU A 165 -35.56 -28.03 44.32
C LEU A 165 -36.00 -27.40 42.99
N PHE A 166 -37.18 -26.79 42.95
CA PHE A 166 -37.64 -26.03 41.79
C PHE A 166 -36.70 -24.88 41.46
N LEU A 167 -36.22 -24.15 42.47
CA LEU A 167 -35.24 -23.08 42.29
C LEU A 167 -33.95 -23.60 41.67
N GLN A 168 -33.42 -24.73 42.14
CA GLN A 168 -32.22 -25.35 41.56
C GLN A 168 -32.42 -25.74 40.09
N VAL A 169 -33.54 -26.38 39.74
CA VAL A 169 -33.86 -26.73 38.36
C VAL A 169 -33.98 -25.47 37.49
N GLY A 170 -34.69 -24.46 37.98
CA GLY A 170 -34.81 -23.16 37.30
C GLY A 170 -33.45 -22.49 37.09
N SER A 171 -32.62 -22.41 38.12
CA SER A 171 -31.27 -21.85 38.04
C SER A 171 -30.37 -22.63 37.08
N ALA A 172 -30.49 -23.96 37.02
CA ALA A 172 -29.76 -24.79 36.08
C ALA A 172 -30.18 -24.51 34.64
N LEU A 173 -31.49 -24.39 34.38
CA LEU A 173 -32.01 -24.03 33.07
C LEU A 173 -31.53 -22.64 32.64
N PHE A 174 -31.67 -21.63 33.51
CA PHE A 174 -31.22 -20.26 33.22
C PHE A 174 -29.71 -20.21 32.96
N THR A 175 -28.92 -20.91 33.76
CA THR A 175 -27.47 -20.95 33.63
C THR A 175 -27.05 -21.67 32.35
N PHE A 176 -27.72 -22.77 32.00
CA PHE A 176 -27.48 -23.52 30.76
C PHE A 176 -27.80 -22.68 29.52
N VAL A 177 -29.00 -22.08 29.47
CA VAL A 177 -29.45 -21.27 28.34
C VAL A 177 -28.58 -20.02 28.21
N GLY A 178 -28.38 -19.27 29.30
CA GLY A 178 -27.53 -18.08 29.32
C GLY A 178 -26.09 -18.38 28.90
N GLY A 179 -25.50 -19.46 29.43
CA GLY A 179 -24.16 -19.90 29.07
C GLY A 179 -24.05 -20.34 27.60
N SER A 180 -25.07 -21.03 27.08
CA SER A 180 -25.09 -21.52 25.70
C SER A 180 -25.20 -20.38 24.68
N VAL A 181 -26.11 -19.42 24.93
CA VAL A 181 -26.28 -18.23 24.08
C VAL A 181 -25.02 -17.36 24.11
N THR A 182 -24.48 -17.11 25.30
CA THR A 182 -23.25 -16.29 25.44
C THR A 182 -22.07 -16.94 24.74
N ASN A 183 -21.90 -18.26 24.84
CA ASN A 183 -20.82 -18.98 24.13
C ASN A 183 -21.04 -19.02 22.62
N ALA A 184 -22.28 -19.06 22.12
CA ALA A 184 -22.57 -18.95 20.69
C ALA A 184 -22.18 -17.56 20.18
N ALA A 185 -22.66 -16.49 20.84
CA ALA A 185 -22.35 -15.11 20.48
C ALA A 185 -20.84 -14.81 20.53
N LEU A 186 -20.12 -15.31 21.54
CA LEU A 186 -18.68 -15.12 21.65
C LEU A 186 -17.91 -15.83 20.52
N ARG A 187 -18.34 -17.03 20.12
CA ARG A 187 -17.73 -17.76 19.00
C ARG A 187 -17.96 -17.05 17.67
N GLU A 188 -19.15 -16.52 17.46
CA GLU A 188 -19.48 -15.72 16.27
C GLU A 188 -18.66 -14.42 16.22
N ALA A 189 -18.57 -13.70 17.34
CA ALA A 189 -17.76 -12.49 17.45
C ALA A 189 -16.27 -12.75 17.18
N ARG A 190 -15.73 -13.87 17.68
CA ARG A 190 -14.35 -14.29 17.39
C ARG A 190 -14.15 -14.59 15.90
N ARG A 191 -15.09 -15.30 15.28
CA ARG A 191 -15.04 -15.62 13.84
C ARG A 191 -15.03 -14.35 12.99
N LEU A 192 -15.95 -13.42 13.26
CA LEU A 192 -16.00 -12.14 12.55
C LEU A 192 -14.72 -11.32 12.74
N ARG A 193 -14.14 -11.34 13.94
CA ARG A 193 -12.87 -10.68 14.22
C ARG A 193 -11.71 -11.27 13.43
N GLU A 194 -11.67 -12.60 13.30
CA GLU A 194 -10.63 -13.28 12.52
C GLU A 194 -10.79 -13.02 11.02
N GLU A 195 -12.02 -13.08 10.51
CA GLU A 195 -12.34 -12.73 9.11
C GLU A 195 -11.94 -11.27 8.81
N ALA A 196 -12.26 -10.32 9.70
CA ALA A 196 -11.85 -8.92 9.57
C ALA A 196 -10.33 -8.75 9.59
N ARG A 197 -9.62 -9.50 10.46
CA ARG A 197 -8.16 -9.47 10.53
C ARG A 197 -7.53 -10.01 9.25
N GLN A 198 -8.08 -11.08 8.68
CA GLN A 198 -7.63 -11.64 7.40
C GLN A 198 -7.84 -10.65 6.25
N SER A 199 -9.03 -10.03 6.17
CA SER A 199 -9.32 -9.01 5.15
C SER A 199 -8.37 -7.81 5.28
N ALA A 200 -8.07 -7.35 6.49
CA ALA A 200 -7.13 -6.25 6.73
C ALA A 200 -5.70 -6.62 6.28
N ASN A 201 -5.24 -7.83 6.59
CA ASN A 201 -3.93 -8.32 6.15
C ASN A 201 -3.84 -8.45 4.63
N GLN A 202 -4.92 -8.91 3.97
CA GLN A 202 -4.98 -9.02 2.52
C GLN A 202 -4.92 -7.64 1.83
N LEU A 203 -5.66 -6.66 2.36
CA LEU A 203 -5.60 -5.27 1.87
C LEU A 203 -4.21 -4.67 2.04
N ALA A 204 -3.55 -4.92 3.18
CA ALA A 204 -2.18 -4.46 3.41
C ALA A 204 -1.19 -5.07 2.40
N ALA A 205 -1.30 -6.37 2.12
CA ALA A 205 -0.46 -7.04 1.13
C ALA A 205 -0.71 -6.53 -0.31
N LEU A 206 -1.96 -6.28 -0.66
CA LEU A 206 -2.34 -5.73 -1.96
C LEU A 206 -1.80 -4.30 -2.13
N ASN A 207 -1.96 -3.46 -1.11
CA ASN A 207 -1.42 -2.09 -1.12
C ASN A 207 0.10 -2.08 -1.26
N ALA A 208 0.82 -2.92 -0.50
CA ALA A 208 2.27 -3.02 -0.64
C ALA A 208 2.70 -3.44 -2.06
N THR A 209 1.94 -4.34 -2.70
CA THR A 209 2.19 -4.75 -4.09
C THR A 209 1.92 -3.61 -5.08
N LEU A 210 0.84 -2.87 -4.90
CA LEU A 210 0.50 -1.71 -5.73
C LEU A 210 1.56 -0.60 -5.59
N GLU A 211 2.01 -0.30 -4.37
CA GLU A 211 3.07 0.66 -4.12
C GLU A 211 4.37 0.27 -4.82
N ALA A 212 4.75 -1.02 -4.76
CA ALA A 212 5.91 -1.53 -5.49
C ALA A 212 5.76 -1.39 -7.01
N GLN A 213 4.59 -1.69 -7.56
CA GLN A 213 4.31 -1.52 -8.99
C GLN A 213 4.36 -0.04 -9.42
N VAL A 214 3.80 0.86 -8.61
CA VAL A 214 3.83 2.31 -8.87
C VAL A 214 5.27 2.82 -8.83
N ALA A 215 6.06 2.40 -7.84
CA ALA A 215 7.47 2.76 -7.76
C ALA A 215 8.25 2.26 -8.99
N GLN A 216 8.02 1.01 -9.41
CA GLN A 216 8.66 0.44 -10.60
C GLN A 216 8.29 1.20 -11.88
N ARG A 217 6.99 1.48 -12.09
CA ARG A 217 6.52 2.25 -13.26
C ARG A 217 7.06 3.67 -13.27
N THR A 218 7.12 4.31 -12.11
CA THR A 218 7.65 5.67 -11.97
C THR A 218 9.14 5.72 -12.30
N ALA A 219 9.92 4.75 -11.79
CA ALA A 219 11.34 4.64 -12.12
C ALA A 219 11.58 4.36 -13.62
N ALA A 220 10.80 3.45 -14.22
CA ALA A 220 10.87 3.16 -15.64
C ALA A 220 10.52 4.39 -16.51
N LEU A 221 9.49 5.15 -16.13
CA LEU A 221 9.11 6.38 -16.83
C LEU A 221 10.19 7.46 -16.71
N GLN A 222 10.77 7.64 -15.53
CA GLN A 222 11.89 8.58 -15.32
C GLN A 222 13.10 8.20 -16.19
N GLN A 223 13.40 6.90 -16.31
CA GLN A 223 14.48 6.43 -17.17
C GLN A 223 14.17 6.67 -18.65
N ALA A 224 12.94 6.42 -19.09
CA ALA A 224 12.52 6.70 -20.47
C ALA A 224 12.57 8.21 -20.80
N LEU A 225 12.19 9.07 -19.86
CA LEU A 225 12.30 10.53 -20.03
C LEU A 225 13.76 10.97 -20.18
N ARG A 226 14.67 10.45 -19.35
CA ARG A 226 16.10 10.74 -19.47
C ARG A 226 16.68 10.31 -20.83
N ASP A 227 16.29 9.14 -21.33
CA ASP A 227 16.70 8.66 -22.65
C ASP A 227 16.16 9.56 -23.77
N LEU A 228 14.89 9.98 -23.69
CA LEU A 228 14.32 10.93 -24.64
C LEU A 228 15.02 12.29 -24.61
N GLU A 229 15.34 12.82 -23.44
CA GLU A 229 16.11 14.07 -23.29
C GLU A 229 17.49 13.95 -23.93
N GLN A 230 18.19 12.82 -23.73
CA GLN A 230 19.49 12.56 -24.34
C GLN A 230 19.39 12.51 -25.87
N ARG A 231 18.42 11.78 -26.41
CA ARG A 231 18.18 11.69 -27.86
C ARG A 231 17.83 13.06 -28.45
N ALA A 232 17.01 13.85 -27.76
CA ALA A 232 16.67 15.20 -28.20
C ALA A 232 17.89 16.13 -28.21
N ALA A 233 18.75 16.05 -27.19
CA ALA A 233 19.99 16.82 -27.13
C ALA A 233 20.97 16.40 -28.24
N GLU A 234 21.10 15.10 -28.53
CA GLU A 234 21.92 14.59 -29.62
C GLU A 234 21.39 15.06 -30.98
N GLN A 235 20.08 14.97 -31.22
CA GLN A 235 19.44 15.48 -32.43
C GLN A 235 19.68 16.99 -32.60
N ALA A 236 19.53 17.78 -31.54
CA ALA A 236 19.79 19.21 -31.57
C ALA A 236 21.27 19.52 -31.93
N ARG A 237 22.21 18.74 -31.40
CA ARG A 237 23.63 18.86 -31.73
C ARG A 237 23.91 18.55 -33.20
N LEU A 238 23.35 17.45 -33.72
CA LEU A 238 23.50 17.07 -35.13
C LEU A 238 22.91 18.12 -36.08
N LEU A 239 21.75 18.69 -35.73
CA LEU A 239 21.14 19.78 -36.49
C LEU A 239 22.01 21.03 -36.50
N ALA A 240 22.58 21.42 -35.36
CA ALA A 240 23.51 22.55 -35.26
C ALA A 240 24.78 22.33 -36.11
N GLU A 241 25.34 21.12 -36.08
CA GLU A 241 26.49 20.77 -36.92
C GLU A 241 26.15 20.81 -38.41
N ASN A 242 24.98 20.29 -38.80
CA ASN A 242 24.53 20.33 -40.19
C ASN A 242 24.35 21.78 -40.68
N GLU A 243 23.75 22.65 -39.86
CA GLU A 243 23.58 24.06 -40.21
C GLU A 243 24.93 24.78 -40.35
N GLN A 244 25.89 24.48 -39.47
CA GLN A 244 27.26 25.00 -39.58
C GLN A 244 27.93 24.52 -40.88
N GLN A 245 27.83 23.23 -41.22
CA GLN A 245 28.35 22.69 -42.48
C GLN A 245 27.70 23.37 -43.69
N ARG A 246 26.38 23.59 -43.67
CA ARG A 246 25.66 24.30 -44.73
C ARG A 246 26.10 25.75 -44.85
N GLN A 247 26.39 26.43 -43.74
CA GLN A 247 26.92 27.79 -43.75
C GLN A 247 28.32 27.85 -44.38
N VAL A 248 29.24 26.95 -44.00
CA VAL A 248 30.58 26.88 -44.60
C VAL A 248 30.48 26.59 -46.11
N ILE A 249 29.61 25.68 -46.53
CA ILE A 249 29.36 25.42 -47.96
C ILE A 249 28.84 26.69 -48.65
N ARG A 250 27.90 27.43 -48.06
CA ARG A 250 27.40 28.70 -48.61
C ARG A 250 28.52 29.74 -48.80
N GLU A 251 29.37 29.91 -47.78
CA GLU A 251 30.52 30.84 -47.84
C GLU A 251 31.53 30.47 -48.95
N LEU A 252 31.68 29.19 -49.27
CA LEU A 252 32.57 28.72 -50.34
C LEU A 252 31.93 28.74 -51.75
N SER A 253 30.63 29.00 -51.89
CA SER A 253 29.85 28.72 -53.11
C SER A 253 29.74 29.86 -54.14
N VAL A 254 30.42 30.99 -53.94
CA VAL A 254 30.44 32.13 -54.89
C VAL A 254 31.81 32.82 -54.91
N PRO A 255 32.80 32.33 -55.68
CA PRO A 255 34.05 33.05 -55.83
C PRO A 255 33.98 34.01 -57.04
N VAL A 256 34.11 35.31 -56.80
CA VAL A 256 34.44 36.29 -57.86
C VAL A 256 35.97 36.29 -58.00
N LEU A 257 36.47 35.73 -59.10
CA LEU A 257 37.88 35.41 -59.28
C LEU A 257 38.55 36.39 -60.25
N PRO A 258 39.67 37.03 -59.87
CA PRO A 258 40.47 37.78 -60.83
C PRO A 258 41.24 36.84 -61.76
N VAL A 259 41.07 37.03 -63.07
CA VAL A 259 41.78 36.24 -64.10
C VAL A 259 42.80 37.06 -64.88
N ARG A 260 42.67 38.39 -64.87
CA ARG A 260 43.63 39.36 -65.38
C ARG A 260 43.59 40.62 -64.52
N THR A 261 44.54 41.54 -64.71
CA THR A 261 44.63 42.81 -63.96
C THR A 261 43.33 43.64 -64.00
N THR A 262 42.53 43.52 -65.06
CA THR A 262 41.28 44.28 -65.25
C THR A 262 40.06 43.40 -65.50
N THR A 263 40.15 42.08 -65.34
CA THR A 263 39.09 41.13 -65.71
C THR A 263 38.76 40.21 -64.55
N LEU A 264 37.49 40.20 -64.14
CA LEU A 264 36.94 39.29 -63.14
C LEU A 264 36.09 38.21 -63.81
N VAL A 265 36.04 37.02 -63.21
CA VAL A 265 35.15 35.92 -63.60
C VAL A 265 34.28 35.55 -62.41
N MET A 266 32.99 35.39 -62.67
CA MET A 266 32.00 34.96 -61.71
C MET A 266 31.25 33.74 -62.26
N PRO A 267 31.60 32.52 -61.85
CA PRO A 267 30.88 31.32 -62.25
C PRO A 267 29.59 31.17 -61.43
N LEU A 268 28.48 30.97 -62.13
CA LEU A 268 27.19 30.64 -61.53
C LEU A 268 27.00 29.11 -61.59
N ILE A 269 26.98 28.45 -60.42
CA ILE A 269 26.91 26.98 -60.32
C ILE A 269 25.70 26.56 -59.47
N GLY A 270 24.86 25.69 -60.03
CA GLY A 270 23.74 25.05 -59.33
C GLY A 270 22.47 25.90 -59.33
N ALA A 271 21.51 25.53 -58.49
CA ALA A 271 20.28 26.30 -58.32
C ALA A 271 20.58 27.67 -57.68
N LEU A 272 20.07 28.73 -58.31
CA LEU A 272 20.17 30.10 -57.83
C LEU A 272 18.84 30.47 -57.17
N ASP A 273 18.87 30.83 -55.89
CA ASP A 273 17.75 31.48 -55.22
C ASP A 273 18.02 32.98 -55.06
N THR A 274 17.00 33.73 -54.64
CA THR A 274 17.06 35.19 -54.50
C THR A 274 18.11 35.65 -53.48
N ALA A 275 18.30 34.90 -52.38
CA ALA A 275 19.30 35.22 -51.36
C ALA A 275 20.72 35.08 -51.93
N ARG A 276 20.98 33.98 -52.64
CA ARG A 276 22.28 33.73 -53.28
C ARG A 276 22.59 34.76 -54.36
N LEU A 277 21.61 35.18 -55.16
CA LEU A 277 21.77 36.25 -56.16
C LEU A 277 22.12 37.60 -55.55
N ALA A 278 21.53 37.95 -54.40
CA ALA A 278 21.83 39.19 -53.69
C ALA A 278 23.26 39.17 -53.11
N ASP A 279 23.69 38.04 -52.53
CA ASP A 279 25.05 37.87 -52.02
C ASP A 279 26.08 37.93 -53.15
N MET A 280 25.78 37.26 -54.25
CA MET A 280 26.52 37.31 -55.52
C MET A 280 26.72 38.74 -56.02
N GLN A 281 25.63 39.51 -56.14
CA GLN A 281 25.70 40.90 -56.58
C GLN A 281 26.59 41.74 -55.67
N ARG A 282 26.40 41.64 -54.35
CA ARG A 282 27.20 42.41 -53.38
C ARG A 282 28.69 42.09 -53.51
N GLN A 283 29.04 40.82 -53.59
CA GLN A 283 30.43 40.39 -53.70
C GLN A 283 31.07 40.79 -55.04
N ALA A 284 30.33 40.69 -56.14
CA ALA A 284 30.81 41.10 -57.46
C ALA A 284 31.08 42.61 -57.51
N LEU A 285 30.16 43.43 -57.02
CA LEU A 285 30.33 44.89 -56.99
C LEU A 285 31.47 45.33 -56.05
N ALA A 286 31.57 44.72 -54.86
CA ALA A 286 32.67 44.99 -53.94
C ALA A 286 34.04 44.60 -54.54
N GLN A 287 34.11 43.47 -55.26
CA GLN A 287 35.34 43.06 -55.93
C GLN A 287 35.68 43.97 -57.11
N ILE A 288 34.70 44.45 -57.87
CA ILE A 288 34.88 45.45 -58.93
C ILE A 288 35.49 46.72 -58.34
N GLU A 289 34.91 47.24 -57.25
CA GLU A 289 35.41 48.43 -56.56
C GLU A 289 36.86 48.23 -56.08
N HIS A 290 37.13 47.11 -55.43
CA HIS A 290 38.45 46.82 -54.86
C HIS A 290 39.54 46.63 -55.93
N THR A 291 39.21 46.01 -57.06
CA THR A 291 40.18 45.67 -58.11
C THR A 291 40.24 46.68 -59.26
N GLY A 292 39.28 47.59 -59.36
CA GLY A 292 39.14 48.50 -60.51
C GLY A 292 38.88 47.75 -61.83
N ALA A 293 38.21 46.61 -61.77
CA ALA A 293 37.98 45.75 -62.92
C ALA A 293 37.17 46.47 -64.01
N ARG A 294 37.63 46.38 -65.25
CA ARG A 294 36.95 46.95 -66.43
C ARG A 294 36.05 45.95 -67.13
N GLU A 295 36.25 44.66 -66.88
CA GLU A 295 35.43 43.58 -67.41
C GLU A 295 35.02 42.60 -66.30
N LEU A 296 33.74 42.23 -66.28
CA LEU A 296 33.18 41.14 -65.48
C LEU A 296 32.58 40.08 -66.41
N LEU A 297 33.15 38.88 -66.39
CA LEU A 297 32.67 37.71 -67.10
C LEU A 297 31.74 36.91 -66.18
N ILE A 298 30.45 36.83 -66.50
CA ILE A 298 29.50 35.99 -65.77
C ILE A 298 29.34 34.67 -66.53
N ASP A 299 29.84 33.58 -65.97
CA ASP A 299 29.77 32.25 -66.56
C ASP A 299 28.51 31.52 -66.07
N VAL A 300 27.53 31.37 -66.96
CA VAL A 300 26.25 30.71 -66.68
C VAL A 300 26.21 29.24 -67.11
N THR A 301 27.37 28.65 -67.48
CA THR A 301 27.45 27.25 -67.96
C THR A 301 26.89 26.24 -66.96
N GLY A 302 26.99 26.55 -65.66
CA GLY A 302 26.56 25.73 -64.53
C GLY A 302 25.11 25.99 -64.05
N VAL A 303 24.35 26.84 -64.74
CA VAL A 303 22.95 27.15 -64.41
C VAL A 303 22.02 26.31 -65.28
N PRO A 304 21.33 25.30 -64.71
CA PRO A 304 20.51 24.36 -65.50
C PRO A 304 19.19 24.99 -65.99
N VAL A 305 18.61 25.91 -65.23
CA VAL A 305 17.34 26.58 -65.54
C VAL A 305 17.43 28.04 -65.09
N ILE A 306 16.97 28.96 -65.93
CA ILE A 306 16.85 30.38 -65.58
C ILE A 306 15.37 30.74 -65.46
N ASP A 307 14.99 31.38 -64.35
CA ASP A 307 13.65 31.91 -64.16
C ASP A 307 13.65 33.45 -64.26
N THR A 308 12.46 34.04 -64.16
CA THR A 308 12.29 35.50 -64.21
C THR A 308 13.05 36.23 -63.11
N GLN A 309 13.22 35.64 -61.92
CA GLN A 309 13.91 36.28 -60.79
C GLN A 309 15.43 36.26 -61.00
N VAL A 310 15.98 35.13 -61.42
CA VAL A 310 17.40 34.97 -61.77
C VAL A 310 17.77 35.90 -62.92
N ALA A 311 16.96 35.94 -63.98
CA ALA A 311 17.21 36.81 -65.11
C ALA A 311 17.23 38.29 -64.72
N LYS A 312 16.26 38.75 -63.91
CA LYS A 312 16.22 40.13 -63.39
C LYS A 312 17.44 40.46 -62.52
N GLY A 313 17.84 39.53 -61.65
CA GLY A 313 19.02 39.72 -60.79
C GLY A 313 20.31 39.86 -61.60
N VAL A 314 20.48 39.07 -62.67
CA VAL A 314 21.64 39.20 -63.58
C VAL A 314 21.63 40.56 -64.29
N ILE A 315 20.49 41.03 -64.77
CA ILE A 315 20.38 42.35 -65.42
C ILE A 315 20.70 43.48 -64.44
N GLN A 316 20.17 43.43 -63.22
CA GLN A 316 20.48 44.42 -62.19
C GLN A 316 21.98 44.45 -61.86
N LEU A 317 22.65 43.30 -61.84
CA LEU A 317 24.10 43.24 -61.66
C LEU A 317 24.83 43.90 -62.84
N VAL A 318 24.38 43.62 -64.07
CA VAL A 318 24.94 44.21 -65.29
C VAL A 318 24.81 45.73 -65.27
N GLU A 319 23.64 46.25 -64.92
CA GLU A 319 23.38 47.69 -64.82
C GLU A 319 24.24 48.34 -63.73
N ALA A 320 24.30 47.73 -62.54
CA ALA A 320 25.10 48.23 -61.43
C ALA A 320 26.61 48.22 -61.76
N ALA A 321 27.13 47.14 -62.32
CA ALA A 321 28.52 47.05 -62.76
C ALA A 321 28.85 48.08 -63.85
N ARG A 322 27.92 48.33 -64.78
CA ARG A 322 28.07 49.35 -65.83
C ARG A 322 28.14 50.76 -65.25
N LEU A 323 27.34 51.07 -64.23
CA LEU A 323 27.41 52.35 -63.52
C LEU A 323 28.77 52.54 -62.81
N MET A 324 29.41 51.43 -62.41
CA MET A 324 30.78 51.42 -61.85
C MET A 324 31.88 51.47 -62.93
N GLY A 325 31.53 51.56 -64.21
CA GLY A 325 32.48 51.61 -65.33
C GLY A 325 32.99 50.25 -65.80
N THR A 326 32.36 49.15 -65.36
CA THR A 326 32.72 47.77 -65.73
C THR A 326 31.79 47.24 -66.80
N HIS A 327 32.35 46.68 -67.87
CA HIS A 327 31.60 46.00 -68.92
C HIS A 327 31.30 44.56 -68.49
N VAL A 328 30.04 44.15 -68.59
CA VAL A 328 29.64 42.79 -68.25
C VAL A 328 29.44 41.97 -69.52
N THR A 329 30.02 40.78 -69.52
CA THR A 329 29.94 39.81 -70.60
C THR A 329 29.35 38.52 -70.05
N LEU A 330 28.27 38.03 -70.67
CA LEU A 330 27.66 36.75 -70.33
C LEU A 330 28.30 35.62 -71.13
N VAL A 331 28.60 34.51 -70.47
CA VAL A 331 29.31 33.40 -71.09
C VAL A 331 28.63 32.07 -70.80
N GLY A 332 28.63 31.16 -71.77
CA GLY A 332 28.15 29.79 -71.55
C GLY A 332 26.62 29.65 -71.57
N ILE A 333 25.92 30.56 -72.25
CA ILE A 333 24.45 30.48 -72.40
C ILE A 333 24.10 29.24 -73.23
N ARG A 334 23.42 28.28 -72.61
CA ARG A 334 22.89 27.08 -73.27
C ARG A 334 21.66 27.41 -74.13
N PRO A 335 21.36 26.65 -75.19
CA PRO A 335 20.20 26.92 -76.06
C PRO A 335 18.88 27.05 -75.30
N GLU A 336 18.65 26.22 -74.29
CA GLU A 336 17.41 26.19 -73.50
C GLU A 336 17.28 27.45 -72.63
N VAL A 337 18.41 27.92 -72.09
CA VAL A 337 18.49 29.17 -71.30
C VAL A 337 18.26 30.38 -72.21
N ALA A 338 18.85 30.39 -73.41
CA ALA A 338 18.65 31.45 -74.39
C ALA A 338 17.18 31.58 -74.81
N GLN A 339 16.50 30.46 -75.11
CA GLN A 339 15.07 30.44 -75.42
C GLN A 339 14.23 31.00 -74.27
N THR A 340 14.59 30.62 -73.03
CA THR A 340 13.88 31.09 -71.84
C THR A 340 14.06 32.59 -71.63
N LEU A 341 15.29 33.13 -71.77
CA LEU A 341 15.55 34.57 -71.65
C LEU A 341 14.77 35.40 -72.68
N VAL A 342 14.65 34.91 -73.91
CA VAL A 342 13.84 35.54 -74.96
C VAL A 342 12.35 35.48 -74.61
N THR A 343 11.87 34.32 -74.16
CA THR A 343 10.46 34.12 -73.77
C THR A 343 10.05 35.01 -72.60
N LEU A 344 10.97 35.23 -71.66
CA LEU A 344 10.79 36.12 -70.51
C LEU A 344 10.83 37.62 -70.87
N GLY A 345 11.12 37.97 -72.13
CA GLY A 345 11.19 39.35 -72.59
C GLY A 345 12.39 40.12 -72.03
N ILE A 346 13.47 39.43 -71.66
CA ILE A 346 14.67 40.05 -71.09
C ILE A 346 15.47 40.75 -72.19
N ASP A 347 15.68 42.05 -72.03
CA ASP A 347 16.45 42.84 -72.98
C ASP A 347 17.96 42.70 -72.73
N LEU A 348 18.63 41.96 -73.61
CA LEU A 348 20.09 41.79 -73.59
C LEU A 348 20.81 42.76 -74.55
N ARG A 349 20.11 43.74 -75.14
CA ARG A 349 20.71 44.71 -76.06
C ARG A 349 21.82 45.49 -75.35
N GLY A 350 23.05 45.34 -75.83
CA GLY A 350 24.24 45.99 -75.26
C GLY A 350 25.04 45.12 -74.27
N ILE A 351 24.61 43.89 -73.99
CA ILE A 351 25.38 42.91 -73.21
C ILE A 351 26.12 41.98 -74.18
N ARG A 352 27.44 41.88 -74.04
CA ARG A 352 28.26 40.98 -74.86
C ARG A 352 28.00 39.53 -74.43
N THR A 353 27.91 38.62 -75.40
CA THR A 353 27.73 37.20 -75.13
C THR A 353 28.78 36.36 -75.84
N PHE A 354 29.26 35.30 -75.19
CA PHE A 354 30.14 34.30 -75.79
C PHE A 354 29.69 32.89 -75.44
N SER A 355 29.96 31.93 -76.33
CA SER A 355 29.63 30.52 -76.09
C SER A 355 30.53 29.85 -75.04
N THR A 356 31.77 30.34 -74.85
CA THR A 356 32.74 29.76 -73.90
C THR A 356 33.57 30.84 -73.22
N LEU A 357 34.00 30.59 -71.97
CA LEU A 357 34.81 31.53 -71.18
C LEU A 357 36.13 31.86 -71.89
N GLN A 358 36.72 30.87 -72.54
CA GLN A 358 37.93 31.02 -73.34
C GLN A 358 37.72 31.98 -74.52
N ALA A 359 36.57 31.93 -75.20
CA ALA A 359 36.27 32.84 -76.30
C ALA A 359 36.15 34.30 -75.81
N ALA A 360 35.50 34.51 -74.66
CA ALA A 360 35.40 35.82 -74.05
C ALA A 360 36.79 36.39 -73.69
N LEU A 361 37.61 35.61 -72.99
CA LEU A 361 38.97 36.00 -72.56
C LEU A 361 39.95 36.27 -73.70
N ASN A 362 39.72 35.70 -74.89
CA ASN A 362 40.54 35.93 -76.08
C ASN A 362 40.06 37.12 -76.91
N SER A 363 38.80 37.55 -76.75
CA SER A 363 38.23 38.66 -77.51
C SER A 363 38.81 40.02 -77.14
N GLU A 364 39.41 40.15 -75.94
CA GLU A 364 40.05 41.39 -75.46
C GLU A 364 41.52 41.55 -75.92
N LYS A 365 42.11 40.58 -76.63
CA LYS A 365 43.50 40.66 -77.12
C LYS A 365 43.69 41.55 -78.36
N ARG A 366 42.73 42.41 -78.71
CA ARG A 366 42.75 43.17 -79.97
C ARG A 366 42.68 44.66 -79.77
#